data_AF-A0AAV9GN40-F1
#
_entry.id   AF-A0AAV9GN40-F1
#
_cell.length_a   1.000
_cell.length_b   1.000
_cell.length_c   1.000
_cell.angle_alpha   90.00
_cell.angle_beta   90.00
_cell.angle_gamma   90.00
#
_symmetry.space_group_name_H-M   'P 1'
#
loop_
_entity.id
_entity.type
_entity.pdbx_description
1 polymer ?
#
loop_
_entity_poly.entity_id
_entity_poly.type
_entity_poly.pdbx_seq_one_letter_code
_entity_poly.pdbx_strand_id
1 'polypeptide(L)'
;MAATSAQGWAQLRQQARSLETQTETLLHTYSQFSAQVHIPAKPTDEEKTTESKLQELLEKRDTVISQLARILDSETTLGSSALKQSNLSLLRDKLADHRRDLSRLRATLSEARSRANLLGSVRDDISAYRAANPEAAEADYMLDERNMIDRSHDTADNVLSQAYAVQEGFALQRERLANINRRITMAASQVPGINTLITRISAKKRRDGIIMGSFIAFCFLMVWFFS
;
A
#
# COMPACT_ATOMS: atom_id res chain seq x y z
N MET A 1 36.68 1.87 -20.38
CA MET A 1 35.48 1.10 -20.75
C MET A 1 34.55 0.78 -19.58
N ALA A 2 35.01 0.69 -18.32
CA ALA A 2 34.14 0.43 -17.15
C ALA A 2 33.21 1.60 -16.75
N ALA A 3 33.61 2.86 -17.00
CA ALA A 3 32.77 4.03 -16.68
C ALA A 3 31.52 4.10 -17.58
N THR A 4 31.65 3.76 -18.87
CA THR A 4 30.54 3.77 -19.83
C THR A 4 29.56 2.63 -19.58
N SER A 5 30.01 1.43 -19.16
CA SER A 5 29.11 0.33 -18.76
C SER A 5 28.33 0.64 -17.49
N ALA A 6 28.98 1.26 -16.49
CA ALA A 6 28.33 1.68 -15.25
C ALA A 6 27.25 2.74 -15.48
N GLN A 7 27.49 3.69 -16.38
CA GLN A 7 26.55 4.75 -16.73
C GLN A 7 25.35 4.19 -17.52
N GLY A 8 25.57 3.27 -18.47
CA GLY A 8 24.51 2.57 -19.19
C GLY A 8 23.65 1.67 -18.29
N TRP A 9 24.27 0.97 -17.33
CA TRP A 9 23.54 0.17 -16.34
C TRP A 9 22.60 1.03 -15.49
N ALA A 10 23.08 2.16 -14.99
CA ALA A 10 22.28 3.07 -14.16
C ALA A 10 21.05 3.60 -14.91
N GLN A 11 21.23 3.98 -16.18
CA GLN A 11 20.14 4.46 -17.05
C GLN A 11 19.08 3.37 -17.29
N LEU A 12 19.50 2.16 -17.69
CA LEU A 12 18.58 1.05 -17.94
C LEU A 12 17.85 0.61 -16.66
N ARG A 13 18.53 0.64 -15.51
CA ARG A 13 17.89 0.36 -14.21
C ARG A 13 16.82 1.40 -13.87
N GLN A 14 17.10 2.68 -14.12
CA GLN A 14 16.12 3.76 -13.90
C GLN A 14 14.93 3.60 -14.85
N GLN A 15 15.17 3.26 -16.11
CA GLN A 15 14.12 2.96 -17.08
C GLN A 15 13.26 1.77 -16.65
N ALA A 16 13.88 0.67 -16.20
CA ALA A 16 13.16 -0.51 -15.72
C ALA A 16 12.25 -0.18 -14.52
N ARG A 17 12.72 0.66 -13.59
CA ARG A 17 11.91 1.15 -12.45
C ARG A 17 10.76 2.04 -12.88
N SER A 18 10.98 2.94 -13.85
CA SER A 18 9.90 3.77 -14.39
C SER A 18 8.81 2.93 -15.05
N LEU A 19 9.20 1.97 -15.89
CA LEU A 19 8.25 1.06 -16.55
C LEU A 19 7.51 0.18 -15.54
N GLU A 20 8.18 -0.21 -14.46
CA GLU A 20 7.56 -0.92 -13.34
C GLU A 20 6.46 -0.11 -12.66
N THR A 21 6.72 1.14 -12.28
CA THR A 21 5.70 2.01 -11.67
C THR A 21 4.51 2.24 -12.61
N GLN A 22 4.77 2.41 -13.91
CA GLN A 22 3.71 2.51 -14.93
C GLN A 22 2.88 1.22 -15.01
N THR A 23 3.53 0.06 -14.93
CA THR A 23 2.85 -1.26 -14.92
C THR A 23 1.97 -1.40 -13.68
N GLU A 24 2.46 -1.04 -12.49
CA GLU A 24 1.68 -1.08 -11.24
C GLU A 24 0.44 -0.20 -11.32
N THR A 25 0.59 1.00 -11.88
CA THR A 25 -0.51 1.96 -12.03
C THR A 25 -1.59 1.39 -12.96
N LEU A 26 -1.20 0.85 -14.12
CA LEU A 26 -2.14 0.24 -15.04
C LEU A 26 -2.75 -1.06 -14.52
N LEU A 27 -2.02 -1.88 -13.75
CA LEU A 27 -2.57 -3.06 -13.09
C LEU A 27 -3.65 -2.68 -12.08
N HIS A 28 -3.42 -1.60 -11.32
CA HIS A 28 -4.43 -1.06 -10.42
C HIS A 28 -5.67 -0.60 -11.22
N THR A 29 -5.50 0.20 -12.27
CA THR A 29 -6.62 0.60 -13.15
C THR A 29 -7.35 -0.61 -13.74
N TYR A 30 -6.62 -1.64 -14.20
CA TYR A 30 -7.22 -2.84 -14.77
C TYR A 30 -8.01 -3.63 -13.73
N SER A 31 -7.54 -3.71 -12.49
CA SER A 31 -8.26 -4.38 -11.41
C SER A 31 -9.61 -3.71 -11.10
N GLN A 32 -9.73 -2.40 -11.31
CA GLN A 32 -10.98 -1.68 -11.08
C GLN A 32 -12.12 -2.13 -11.99
N PHE A 33 -11.83 -2.64 -13.19
CA PHE A 33 -12.86 -3.19 -14.08
C PHE A 33 -13.60 -4.39 -13.46
N SER A 34 -12.93 -5.17 -12.61
CA SER A 34 -13.54 -6.29 -11.89
C SER A 34 -14.33 -5.88 -10.64
N ALA A 35 -14.08 -4.68 -10.12
CA ALA A 35 -14.75 -4.13 -8.93
C ALA A 35 -15.98 -3.27 -9.27
N GLN A 36 -16.29 -3.08 -10.56
CA GLN A 36 -17.47 -2.33 -10.97
C GLN A 36 -18.75 -3.08 -10.57
N VAL A 37 -19.73 -2.34 -10.04
CA VAL A 37 -21.04 -2.89 -9.65
C VAL A 37 -21.78 -3.50 -10.84
N HIS A 38 -21.58 -2.94 -12.04
CA HIS A 38 -22.17 -3.44 -13.27
C HIS A 38 -21.06 -3.78 -14.27
N ILE A 39 -20.70 -5.07 -14.33
CA ILE A 39 -19.70 -5.54 -15.29
C ILE A 39 -20.37 -5.75 -16.65
N PRO A 40 -19.91 -5.06 -17.71
CA PRO A 40 -20.51 -5.22 -19.03
C PRO A 40 -20.27 -6.62 -19.60
N ALA A 41 -21.28 -7.15 -20.31
CA ALA A 41 -21.27 -8.48 -20.92
C ALA A 41 -20.14 -8.69 -21.94
N LYS A 42 -19.57 -7.60 -22.47
CA LYS A 42 -18.42 -7.59 -23.37
C LYS A 42 -17.33 -6.67 -22.80
N PRO A 43 -16.04 -6.98 -23.04
CA PRO A 43 -14.94 -6.09 -22.67
C PRO A 43 -15.13 -4.71 -23.29
N THR A 44 -15.02 -3.66 -22.49
CA THR A 44 -15.08 -2.28 -22.98
C THR A 44 -13.82 -1.96 -23.78
N ASP A 45 -13.89 -0.94 -24.64
CA ASP A 45 -12.70 -0.52 -25.39
C ASP A 45 -11.62 0.04 -24.46
N GLU A 46 -12.00 0.65 -23.34
CA GLU A 46 -11.07 1.07 -22.28
C GLU A 46 -10.36 -0.12 -21.62
N GLU A 47 -11.07 -1.22 -21.34
CA GLU A 47 -10.48 -2.46 -20.79
C GLU A 47 -9.46 -3.05 -21.78
N LYS A 48 -9.85 -3.21 -23.05
CA LYS A 48 -8.97 -3.76 -24.09
C LYS A 48 -7.73 -2.90 -24.31
N THR A 49 -7.90 -1.58 -24.35
CA THR A 49 -6.77 -0.65 -24.54
C THR A 49 -5.83 -0.67 -23.33
N THR A 50 -6.37 -0.75 -22.11
CA THR A 50 -5.57 -0.87 -20.88
C THR A 50 -4.81 -2.19 -20.84
N GLU A 51 -5.45 -3.28 -21.22
CA GLU A 51 -4.84 -4.61 -21.30
C GLU A 51 -3.72 -4.66 -22.34
N SER A 52 -3.95 -4.10 -23.53
CA SER A 52 -2.94 -4.01 -24.59
C SER A 52 -1.73 -3.19 -24.14
N LYS A 53 -1.95 -2.05 -23.46
CA LYS A 53 -0.87 -1.24 -22.89
C LYS A 53 -0.09 -1.99 -21.82
N LEU A 54 -0.76 -2.79 -20.98
CA LEU A 54 -0.11 -3.64 -19.99
C LEU A 54 0.79 -4.69 -20.64
N GLN A 55 0.33 -5.37 -21.69
CA GLN A 55 1.15 -6.32 -22.45
C GLN A 55 2.37 -5.64 -23.04
N GLU A 56 2.19 -4.49 -23.69
CA GLU A 56 3.29 -3.72 -24.28
C GLU A 56 4.33 -3.28 -23.24
N LEU A 57 3.89 -2.81 -22.06
CA LEU A 57 4.81 -2.44 -20.97
C LEU A 57 5.57 -3.65 -20.42
N LEU A 58 4.90 -4.80 -20.27
CA LEU A 58 5.55 -6.03 -19.80
C LEU A 58 6.60 -6.53 -20.79
N GLU A 59 6.33 -6.45 -22.10
CA GLU A 59 7.30 -6.75 -23.15
C GLU A 59 8.48 -5.76 -23.12
N LYS A 60 8.20 -4.45 -23.04
CA LYS A 60 9.24 -3.42 -22.90
C LYS A 60 10.12 -3.68 -21.67
N ARG A 61 9.54 -4.03 -20.52
CA ARG A 61 10.32 -4.39 -19.32
C ARG A 61 11.20 -5.61 -19.54
N ASP A 62 10.69 -6.64 -20.21
CA ASP A 62 11.46 -7.84 -20.55
C ASP A 62 12.68 -7.51 -21.42
N THR A 63 12.50 -6.65 -22.42
CA THR A 63 13.61 -6.19 -23.27
C THR A 63 14.69 -5.42 -22.49
N VAL A 64 14.29 -4.49 -21.62
CA VAL A 64 15.22 -3.71 -20.78
C VAL A 64 15.96 -4.61 -19.78
N ILE A 65 15.25 -5.55 -19.14
CA ILE A 65 15.84 -6.53 -18.21
C ILE A 65 16.83 -7.44 -18.96
N SER A 66 16.51 -7.83 -20.19
CA SER A 66 17.41 -8.60 -21.05
C SER A 66 18.66 -7.81 -21.44
N GLN A 67 18.54 -6.50 -21.68
CA GLN A 67 19.69 -5.62 -21.93
C GLN A 67 20.57 -5.48 -20.68
N LEU A 68 19.97 -5.31 -19.49
CA LEU A 68 20.71 -5.32 -18.22
C LEU A 68 21.47 -6.64 -18.05
N ALA A 69 20.82 -7.78 -18.29
CA ALA A 69 21.47 -9.09 -18.23
C ALA A 69 22.72 -9.17 -19.13
N ARG A 70 22.61 -8.74 -20.39
CA ARG A 70 23.75 -8.73 -21.33
C ARG A 70 24.91 -7.86 -20.86
N ILE A 71 24.63 -6.70 -20.27
CA ILE A 71 25.67 -5.83 -19.70
C ILE A 71 26.39 -6.55 -18.57
N LEU A 72 25.64 -7.24 -17.70
CA LEU A 72 26.21 -8.00 -16.59
C LEU A 72 27.08 -9.16 -17.07
N ASP A 73 26.61 -9.90 -18.09
CA ASP A 73 27.35 -11.03 -18.67
C ASP A 73 28.62 -10.58 -19.41
N SER A 74 28.65 -9.33 -19.90
CA SER A 74 29.82 -8.73 -20.56
C SER A 74 30.87 -8.16 -19.59
N GLU A 75 30.52 -7.96 -18.31
CA GLU A 75 31.49 -7.58 -17.28
C GLU A 75 32.25 -8.83 -16.80
N THR A 76 33.58 -8.74 -16.68
CA THR A 76 34.38 -9.85 -16.16
C THR A 76 33.89 -10.23 -14.75
N THR A 77 33.96 -11.51 -14.39
CA THR A 77 33.45 -12.04 -13.11
C THR A 77 34.02 -11.33 -11.88
N LEU A 78 35.19 -10.70 -11.99
CA LEU A 78 35.82 -9.86 -10.96
C LEU A 78 35.22 -8.43 -10.84
N GLY A 79 34.53 -7.93 -11.87
CA GLY A 79 33.86 -6.63 -11.90
C GLY A 79 32.33 -6.68 -11.74
N SER A 80 31.73 -7.87 -11.89
CA SER A 80 30.30 -8.09 -11.67
C SER A 80 29.98 -7.97 -10.18
N SER A 81 29.36 -6.86 -9.76
CA SER A 81 29.00 -6.69 -8.37
C SER A 81 27.81 -7.58 -7.99
N ALA A 82 27.89 -8.28 -6.86
CA ALA A 82 26.79 -9.09 -6.32
C ALA A 82 25.47 -8.28 -6.21
N LEU A 83 25.59 -6.96 -6.02
CA LEU A 83 24.47 -6.01 -6.02
C LEU A 83 23.79 -5.89 -7.40
N LYS A 84 24.53 -5.90 -8.51
CA LYS A 84 23.95 -5.89 -9.87
C LYS A 84 23.22 -7.20 -10.16
N GLN A 85 23.80 -8.35 -9.78
CA GLN A 85 23.14 -9.66 -9.89
C GLN A 85 21.83 -9.69 -9.10
N SER A 86 21.87 -9.30 -7.82
CA SER A 86 20.69 -9.26 -6.96
C SER A 86 19.62 -8.29 -7.47
N ASN A 87 20.03 -7.14 -8.03
CA ASN A 87 19.07 -6.22 -8.60
C ASN A 87 18.39 -6.79 -9.87
N LEU A 88 19.14 -7.48 -10.71
CA LEU A 88 18.61 -8.13 -11.90
C LEU A 88 17.63 -9.26 -11.55
N SER A 89 17.94 -10.08 -10.53
CA SER A 89 17.01 -11.11 -10.07
C SER A 89 15.71 -10.50 -9.55
N LEU A 90 15.78 -9.47 -8.72
CA LEU A 90 14.60 -8.77 -8.21
C LEU A 90 13.72 -8.17 -9.33
N LEU A 91 14.34 -7.60 -10.39
CA LEU A 91 13.59 -7.09 -11.54
C LEU A 91 12.89 -8.21 -12.32
N ARG A 92 13.52 -9.38 -12.46
CA ARG A 92 12.94 -10.55 -13.11
C ARG A 92 11.78 -11.13 -12.31
N ASP A 93 11.95 -11.27 -11.01
CA ASP A 93 10.93 -11.78 -10.10
C ASP A 93 9.69 -10.88 -10.15
N LYS A 94 9.88 -9.57 -10.03
CA LYS A 94 8.79 -8.60 -10.08
C LYS A 94 8.11 -8.53 -11.45
N LEU A 95 8.84 -8.74 -12.55
CA LEU A 95 8.22 -8.90 -13.88
C LEU A 95 7.35 -10.16 -13.96
N ALA A 96 7.85 -11.29 -13.43
CA ALA A 96 7.11 -12.55 -13.40
C ALA A 96 5.84 -12.46 -12.55
N ASP A 97 5.91 -11.79 -11.40
CA ASP A 97 4.75 -11.54 -10.54
C ASP A 97 3.70 -10.67 -11.25
N HIS A 98 4.10 -9.57 -11.87
CA HIS A 98 3.15 -8.72 -12.61
C HIS A 98 2.50 -9.46 -13.80
N ARG A 99 3.20 -10.40 -14.45
CA ARG A 99 2.61 -11.27 -15.49
C ARG A 99 1.56 -12.22 -14.90
N ARG A 100 1.83 -12.82 -13.74
CA ARG A 100 0.87 -13.67 -13.03
C ARG A 100 -0.34 -12.87 -12.57
N ASP A 101 -0.14 -11.66 -12.06
CA ASP A 101 -1.22 -10.78 -11.63
C ASP A 101 -2.13 -10.39 -12.78
N LEU A 102 -1.58 -10.02 -13.95
CA LEU A 102 -2.38 -9.77 -15.14
C LEU A 102 -3.22 -11.00 -15.54
N SER A 103 -2.62 -12.20 -15.52
CA SER A 103 -3.34 -13.44 -15.83
C SER A 103 -4.46 -13.73 -14.83
N ARG A 104 -4.22 -13.47 -13.53
CA ARG A 104 -5.22 -13.64 -12.47
C ARG A 104 -6.36 -12.65 -12.64
N LEU A 105 -6.05 -11.36 -12.86
CA LEU A 105 -7.06 -10.32 -13.07
C LEU A 105 -7.96 -10.61 -14.27
N ARG A 106 -7.39 -11.10 -15.38
CA ARG A 106 -8.16 -11.56 -16.56
C ARG A 106 -9.14 -12.67 -16.21
N ALA A 107 -8.67 -13.68 -15.47
CA ALA A 107 -9.51 -14.80 -15.05
C ALA A 107 -10.66 -14.33 -14.14
N THR A 108 -10.34 -13.52 -13.13
CA THR A 108 -11.33 -12.93 -12.21
C THR A 108 -12.37 -12.10 -12.96
N LEU A 109 -11.94 -11.27 -13.91
CA LEU A 109 -12.84 -10.43 -14.69
C LEU A 109 -13.75 -11.26 -15.61
N SER A 110 -13.20 -12.31 -16.24
CA SER A 110 -13.96 -13.26 -17.05
C SER A 110 -15.00 -14.02 -16.20
N GLU A 111 -14.64 -14.47 -15.00
CA GLU A 111 -15.57 -15.13 -14.08
C GLU A 111 -16.67 -14.17 -13.63
N ALA A 112 -16.30 -12.96 -13.20
CA ALA A 112 -17.24 -11.94 -12.75
C ALA A 112 -18.22 -11.55 -13.86
N ARG A 113 -17.75 -11.44 -15.11
CA ARG A 113 -18.60 -11.23 -16.29
C ARG A 113 -19.53 -12.40 -16.57
N SER A 114 -19.03 -13.64 -16.46
CA SER A 114 -19.86 -14.85 -16.63
C SER A 114 -20.97 -14.89 -15.58
N ARG A 115 -20.65 -14.57 -14.32
CA ARG A 115 -21.60 -14.46 -13.22
C ARG A 115 -22.63 -13.36 -13.48
N ALA A 116 -22.21 -12.18 -13.95
CA ALA A 116 -23.12 -11.09 -14.29
C ALA A 116 -24.09 -11.47 -15.41
N ASN A 117 -23.62 -12.16 -16.46
CA ASN A 117 -24.47 -12.64 -17.55
C ASN A 117 -25.50 -13.67 -17.09
N LEU A 118 -25.11 -14.61 -16.21
CA LEU A 118 -26.04 -15.58 -15.63
C LEU A 118 -27.10 -14.91 -14.76
N LEU A 119 -26.71 -13.96 -13.92
CA LEU A 119 -27.64 -13.23 -13.06
C LEU A 119 -28.60 -12.35 -13.85
N GLY A 120 -28.17 -11.77 -14.98
CA GLY A 120 -29.05 -11.02 -15.88
C GLY A 120 -30.20 -11.89 -16.40
N SER A 121 -29.86 -13.02 -17.04
CA SER A 121 -30.86 -13.96 -17.57
C SER A 121 -31.80 -14.49 -16.49
N VAL A 122 -31.26 -14.86 -15.32
CA VAL A 122 -32.08 -15.38 -14.21
C VAL A 122 -32.99 -14.29 -13.64
N ARG A 123 -32.52 -13.04 -13.55
CA ARG A 123 -33.34 -11.92 -13.06
C ARG A 123 -34.47 -11.60 -14.03
N ASP A 124 -34.21 -11.66 -15.33
CA ASP A 124 -35.22 -11.45 -16.36
C ASP A 124 -36.30 -12.56 -16.29
N ASP A 125 -35.88 -13.83 -16.18
CA ASP A 125 -36.80 -14.96 -16.02
C ASP A 125 -37.61 -14.89 -14.71
N ILE A 126 -36.98 -14.55 -13.59
CA ILE A 126 -37.67 -14.35 -12.30
C ILE A 126 -38.67 -13.20 -12.40
N SER A 127 -38.30 -12.09 -13.05
CA SER A 127 -39.19 -10.94 -13.22
C SER A 127 -40.40 -11.29 -14.10
N ALA A 128 -40.19 -12.06 -15.18
CA ALA A 128 -41.24 -12.55 -16.05
C ALA A 128 -42.15 -13.54 -15.32
N TYR A 129 -41.59 -14.46 -14.53
CA TYR A 129 -42.35 -15.40 -13.71
C TYR A 129 -43.21 -14.68 -12.65
N ARG A 130 -42.65 -13.69 -11.95
CA ARG A 130 -43.37 -12.87 -10.97
C ARG A 130 -44.47 -12.04 -11.63
N ALA A 131 -44.23 -11.49 -12.83
CA ALA A 131 -45.25 -10.77 -13.59
C ALA A 131 -46.39 -11.68 -14.07
N ALA A 132 -46.09 -12.94 -14.38
CA ALA A 132 -47.09 -13.94 -14.77
C ALA A 132 -47.89 -14.51 -13.59
N ASN A 133 -47.33 -14.51 -12.37
CA ASN A 133 -47.96 -15.04 -11.16
C ASN A 133 -47.91 -14.05 -9.98
N PRO A 134 -48.82 -13.06 -9.93
CA PRO A 134 -48.79 -11.99 -8.92
C PRO A 134 -48.97 -12.50 -7.48
N GLU A 135 -49.87 -13.46 -7.25
CA GLU A 135 -50.13 -14.01 -5.90
C GLU A 135 -48.93 -14.76 -5.33
N ALA A 136 -48.22 -15.54 -6.17
CA ALA A 136 -47.00 -16.22 -5.76
C ALA A 136 -45.85 -15.24 -5.51
N ALA A 137 -45.77 -14.16 -6.30
CA ALA A 137 -44.77 -13.11 -6.12
C ALA A 137 -44.95 -12.34 -4.79
N GLU A 138 -46.20 -12.10 -4.39
CA GLU A 138 -46.52 -11.49 -3.09
C GLU A 138 -46.13 -12.40 -1.92
N ALA A 139 -46.44 -13.70 -1.99
CA ALA A 139 -46.03 -14.67 -0.98
C ALA A 139 -44.49 -14.77 -0.84
N ASP A 140 -43.76 -14.82 -1.95
CA ASP A 140 -42.29 -14.82 -1.96
C ASP A 140 -41.72 -13.52 -1.37
N TYR A 141 -42.33 -12.37 -1.68
CA TYR A 141 -41.94 -11.08 -1.11
C TYR A 141 -42.10 -11.07 0.42
N MET A 142 -43.24 -11.57 0.93
CA MET A 142 -43.47 -11.64 2.38
C MET A 142 -42.46 -12.57 3.09
N LEU A 143 -42.06 -13.66 2.44
CA LEU A 143 -41.02 -14.56 2.97
C LEU A 143 -39.63 -13.91 2.97
N ASP A 144 -39.26 -13.19 1.90
CA ASP A 144 -37.99 -12.47 1.85
C ASP A 144 -37.93 -11.33 2.87
N GLU A 145 -39.04 -10.61 3.07
CA GLU A 145 -39.17 -9.57 4.10
C GLU A 145 -38.94 -10.15 5.50
N ARG A 146 -39.53 -11.31 5.80
CA ARG A 146 -39.27 -12.02 7.06
C ARG A 146 -37.79 -12.38 7.21
N ASN A 147 -37.17 -12.95 6.17
CA ASN A 147 -35.75 -13.30 6.21
C ASN A 147 -34.85 -12.05 6.34
N MET A 148 -35.28 -10.90 5.82
CA MET A 148 -34.57 -9.64 5.99
C MET A 148 -34.68 -9.11 7.42
N ILE A 149 -35.87 -9.21 8.03
CA ILE A 149 -36.09 -8.88 9.44
C ILE A 149 -35.22 -9.77 10.34
N ASP A 150 -35.21 -11.08 10.11
CA ASP A 150 -34.40 -12.03 10.89
C ASP A 150 -32.90 -11.70 10.78
N ARG A 151 -32.39 -11.43 9.56
CA ARG A 151 -31.00 -10.99 9.33
C ARG A 151 -30.67 -9.65 10.00
N SER A 152 -31.61 -8.71 10.01
CA SER A 152 -31.47 -7.42 10.67
C SER A 152 -31.35 -7.58 12.18
N HIS A 153 -32.14 -8.49 12.76
CA HIS A 153 -32.09 -8.84 14.17
C HIS A 153 -30.72 -9.44 14.55
N ASP A 154 -30.24 -10.43 13.78
CA ASP A 154 -28.92 -11.03 14.01
C ASP A 154 -27.80 -9.99 13.91
N THR A 155 -27.90 -9.04 12.98
CA THR A 155 -26.92 -7.95 12.84
C THR A 155 -26.95 -7.01 14.05
N ALA A 156 -28.15 -6.66 14.53
CA ALA A 156 -28.30 -5.86 15.74
C ALA A 156 -27.70 -6.56 16.96
N ASP A 157 -27.91 -7.87 17.11
CA ASP A 157 -27.33 -8.68 18.19
C ASP A 157 -25.80 -8.73 18.11
N ASN A 158 -25.24 -8.86 16.91
CA ASN A 158 -23.79 -8.81 16.70
C ASN A 158 -23.18 -7.45 17.06
N VAL A 159 -23.84 -6.34 16.67
CA VAL A 159 -23.40 -4.99 17.03
C VAL A 159 -23.46 -4.78 18.55
N LEU A 160 -24.52 -5.27 19.19
CA LEU A 160 -24.67 -5.20 20.65
C LEU A 160 -23.56 -6.00 21.35
N SER A 161 -23.29 -7.22 20.91
CA SER A 161 -22.21 -8.07 21.41
C SER A 161 -20.83 -7.40 21.23
N GLN A 162 -20.57 -6.80 20.06
CA GLN A 162 -19.35 -6.06 19.80
C GLN A 162 -19.22 -4.83 20.71
N ALA A 163 -20.31 -4.11 20.96
CA ALA A 163 -20.30 -2.97 21.89
C ALA A 163 -19.95 -3.39 23.32
N TYR A 164 -20.50 -4.52 23.80
CA TYR A 164 -20.10 -5.10 25.09
C TYR A 164 -18.62 -5.49 25.13
N ALA A 165 -18.11 -6.15 24.09
CA ALA A 165 -16.69 -6.52 24.00
C ALA A 165 -15.76 -5.29 23.99
N VAL A 166 -16.17 -4.19 23.35
CA VAL A 166 -15.41 -2.92 23.36
C VAL A 166 -15.45 -2.27 24.74
N GLN A 167 -16.59 -2.30 25.44
CA GLN A 167 -16.70 -1.80 26.81
C GLN A 167 -15.76 -2.56 27.76
N GLU A 168 -15.74 -3.89 27.67
CA GLU A 168 -14.81 -4.74 28.43
C GLU A 168 -13.35 -4.45 28.04
N GLY A 169 -13.10 -4.27 26.74
CA GLY A 169 -11.81 -3.86 26.20
C GLY A 169 -11.31 -2.53 26.80
N PHE A 170 -12.17 -1.54 26.99
CA PHE A 170 -11.79 -0.27 27.64
C PHE A 170 -11.46 -0.44 29.13
N ALA A 171 -12.18 -1.31 29.84
CA ALA A 171 -11.86 -1.62 31.24
C ALA A 171 -10.46 -2.26 31.36
N LEU A 172 -10.16 -3.24 30.50
CA LEU A 172 -8.84 -3.89 30.43
C LEU A 172 -7.74 -2.91 29.98
N GLN A 173 -8.01 -2.03 29.02
CA GLN A 173 -7.06 -1.00 28.58
C GLN A 173 -6.74 -0.01 29.69
N ARG A 174 -7.73 0.40 30.50
CA ARG A 174 -7.52 1.27 31.66
C ARG A 174 -6.57 0.62 32.68
N GLU A 175 -6.74 -0.66 32.94
CA GLU A 175 -5.85 -1.40 33.83
C GLU A 175 -4.43 -1.50 33.26
N ARG A 176 -4.30 -1.79 31.95
CA ARG A 176 -3.00 -1.80 31.25
C ARG A 176 -2.30 -0.45 31.33
N LEU A 177 -3.00 0.66 31.11
CA LEU A 177 -2.44 2.01 31.22
C LEU A 177 -1.99 2.33 32.65
N ALA A 178 -2.77 1.93 33.65
CA ALA A 178 -2.37 2.07 35.06
C ALA A 178 -1.09 1.26 35.35
N ASN A 179 -0.99 0.03 34.83
CA ASN A 179 0.19 -0.82 34.99
C ASN A 179 1.42 -0.28 34.22
N ILE A 180 1.22 0.29 33.03
CA ILE A 180 2.27 0.99 32.28
C ILE A 180 2.74 2.21 33.06
N ASN A 181 1.83 3.04 33.58
CA ASN A 181 2.18 4.20 34.38
C ASN A 181 3.00 3.80 35.62
N ARG A 182 2.58 2.75 36.34
CA ARG A 182 3.35 2.18 37.46
C ARG A 182 4.74 1.72 37.02
N ARG A 183 4.87 1.01 35.90
CA ARG A 183 6.16 0.55 35.36
C ARG A 183 7.07 1.71 34.91
N ILE A 184 6.52 2.73 34.28
CA ILE A 184 7.26 3.95 33.90
C ILE A 184 7.78 4.66 35.14
N THR A 185 6.94 4.84 36.16
CA THR A 185 7.33 5.45 37.44
C THR A 185 8.42 4.62 38.13
N MET A 186 8.29 3.29 38.15
CA MET A 186 9.32 2.38 38.68
C MET A 186 10.63 2.45 37.88
N ALA A 187 10.58 2.44 36.54
CA ALA A 187 11.75 2.55 35.68
C ALA A 187 12.44 3.92 35.84
N ALA A 188 11.68 5.00 35.94
CA ALA A 188 12.20 6.34 36.23
C ALA A 188 12.92 6.38 37.59
N SER A 189 12.43 5.63 38.58
CA SER A 189 13.09 5.49 39.90
C SER A 189 14.34 4.59 39.89
N GLN A 190 14.45 3.66 38.93
CA GLN A 190 15.58 2.73 38.80
C GLN A 190 16.67 3.17 37.82
N VAL A 191 16.52 4.28 37.10
CA VAL A 191 17.61 4.89 36.33
C VAL A 191 18.21 6.08 37.12
N PRO A 192 19.08 5.83 38.12
CA PRO A 192 19.82 6.90 38.77
C PRO A 192 20.76 7.54 37.74
N GLY A 193 20.66 8.86 37.55
CA GLY A 193 21.59 9.63 36.72
C GLY A 193 20.99 10.42 35.55
N ILE A 194 19.72 10.22 35.18
CA ILE A 194 19.05 11.08 34.17
C ILE A 194 19.06 12.55 34.60
N ASN A 195 18.80 12.82 35.88
CA ASN A 195 18.85 14.19 36.42
C ASN A 195 20.26 14.82 36.31
N THR A 196 21.32 14.00 36.43
CA THR A 196 22.72 14.45 36.25
C THR A 196 23.10 14.66 34.78
N LEU A 197 22.53 13.90 33.85
CA LEU A 197 22.78 14.07 32.42
C LEU A 197 22.05 15.31 31.88
N ILE A 198 20.79 15.53 32.28
CA ILE A 198 20.00 16.71 31.93
C ILE A 198 20.69 17.99 32.44
N THR A 199 21.21 17.98 33.67
CA THR A 199 21.94 19.13 34.24
C THR A 199 23.29 19.38 33.55
N ARG A 200 24.01 18.34 33.10
CA ARG A 200 25.24 18.51 32.30
C ARG A 200 24.97 19.11 30.91
N ILE A 201 23.87 18.70 30.27
CA ILE A 201 23.46 19.24 28.97
C ILE A 201 23.06 20.72 29.09
N SER A 202 22.29 21.08 30.11
CA SER A 202 21.89 22.49 30.34
C SER A 202 23.07 23.38 30.70
N ALA A 203 24.05 22.87 31.47
CA ALA A 203 25.27 23.61 31.81
C ALA A 203 26.13 23.93 30.58
N LYS A 204 26.28 22.98 29.64
CA LYS A 204 27.01 23.21 28.39
C LYS A 204 26.34 24.30 27.54
N LYS A 205 25.01 24.22 27.36
CA LYS A 205 24.25 25.21 26.59
C LYS A 205 24.34 26.62 27.17
N ARG A 206 24.35 26.75 28.51
CA ARG A 206 24.54 28.04 29.19
C ARG A 206 25.94 28.62 28.95
N ARG A 207 26.99 27.78 28.99
CA ARG A 207 28.36 28.22 28.71
C ARG A 207 28.52 28.71 27.27
N ASP A 208 27.97 27.97 26.30
CA ASP A 208 28.03 28.36 24.88
C ASP A 208 27.27 29.69 24.65
N GLY A 209 26.14 29.90 25.32
CA GLY A 209 25.40 31.17 25.29
C GLY A 209 26.18 32.35 25.88
N ILE A 210 26.92 32.15 26.98
CA ILE A 210 27.77 33.19 27.57
C ILE A 210 28.93 33.54 26.63
N ILE A 211 29.57 32.55 26.01
CA ILE A 211 30.66 32.77 25.05
C ILE A 211 30.15 33.58 23.84
N MET A 212 29.05 33.16 23.23
CA MET A 212 28.46 33.87 22.09
C MET A 212 28.03 35.29 22.46
N GLY A 213 27.41 35.48 23.63
CA GLY A 213 27.02 36.81 24.12
C GLY A 213 28.23 37.72 24.36
N SER A 214 29.31 37.19 24.96
CA SER A 214 30.54 37.95 25.19
C SER A 214 31.22 38.38 23.88
N PHE A 215 31.22 37.51 22.88
CA PHE A 215 31.78 37.80 21.56
C PHE A 215 31.01 38.93 20.86
N ILE A 216 29.67 38.86 20.88
CA ILE A 216 28.79 39.90 20.31
C ILE A 216 29.02 41.24 21.02
N ALA A 217 29.05 41.26 22.36
CA ALA A 217 29.30 42.47 23.13
C ALA A 217 30.68 43.09 22.83
N PHE A 218 31.71 42.25 22.71
CA PHE A 218 33.06 42.69 22.33
C PHE A 218 33.08 43.32 20.93
N CYS A 219 32.44 42.70 19.94
CA CYS A 219 32.32 43.25 18.59
C CYS A 219 31.63 44.63 18.60
N PHE A 220 30.56 44.80 19.36
CA PHE A 220 29.87 46.09 19.48
C PHE A 220 30.73 47.17 20.13
N LEU A 221 31.46 46.84 21.22
CA LEU A 221 32.37 47.79 21.86
C LEU A 221 33.52 48.21 20.94
N MET A 222 34.05 47.28 20.15
CA MET A 222 35.14 47.57 19.23
C MET A 222 34.67 48.48 18.08
N VAL A 223 33.47 48.24 17.53
CA VAL A 223 32.86 49.12 16.53
C VAL A 223 32.61 50.51 17.10
N TRP A 224 32.12 50.61 18.34
CA TRP A 224 31.87 51.90 18.99
C TRP A 224 33.15 52.69 19.27
N PHE A 225 34.26 52.02 19.60
CA PHE A 225 35.53 52.69 19.86
C PHE A 225 36.29 53.13 18.59
N PHE A 226 36.10 52.41 17.48
CA PHE A 226 36.73 52.71 16.19
C PHE A 226 35.86 53.55 15.23
N SER A 227 34.66 53.95 15.67
CA SER A 227 33.76 54.88 14.96
C SER A 227 33.76 56.25 15.63
#